data_AF-A0A661EBV9-F1
#
_entry.id   AF-A0A661EBV9-F1
#
_cell.length_a   1.000
_cell.length_b   1.000
_cell.length_c   1.000
_cell.angle_alpha   90.00
_cell.angle_beta   90.00
_cell.angle_gamma   90.00
#
_symmetry.space_group_name_H-M   'P 1'
#
loop_
_entity.id
_entity.type
_entity.pdbx_description
1 polymer ?
#
loop_
_entity_poly.entity_id
_entity_poly.type
_entity_poly.pdbx_seq_one_letter_code
_entity_poly.pdbx_strand_id
1 'polypeptide(L)'
;MANKQQLKQRLFDYFDAWNQGDPKSVAAFFSEDAVYVDTALNKEYQGHEIQQYISDILSSSTRKIKFTIIEDPVINGDVVFLQSSLNIHSGKDKQQLESAELIKFKGEQIVMIQTYYNLDEQIEPHLFEKDKYTKSGLDQTQINTIKSRIEALMEQDEPFRRPSLKLQDLAEMLDIRRNHLSQILNNEYQMKFFDFLNHYRLQTFLKALHNRPETDINITELAYDSGFSSSSVFYKIFKRYQDISPREYIKNIQSSS
;
A
#
# COMPACT_ATOMS: atom_id res chain seq x y z
N MET A 1 -33.24 -5.06 -7.81
CA MET A 1 -32.31 -4.52 -6.79
C MET A 1 -32.32 -5.52 -5.63
N ALA A 2 -31.16 -5.95 -5.13
CA ALA A 2 -31.11 -6.86 -3.99
C ALA A 2 -31.58 -6.14 -2.72
N ASN A 3 -32.27 -6.85 -1.83
CA ASN A 3 -32.72 -6.29 -0.55
C ASN A 3 -31.49 -6.01 0.35
N LYS A 4 -31.47 -4.88 1.06
CA LYS A 4 -30.40 -4.52 2.02
C LYS A 4 -30.06 -5.66 2.98
N GLN A 5 -31.07 -6.40 3.46
CA GLN A 5 -30.87 -7.53 4.37
C GLN A 5 -30.23 -8.74 3.66
N GLN A 6 -30.57 -8.96 2.40
CA GLN A 6 -29.98 -10.01 1.56
C GLN A 6 -28.52 -9.70 1.22
N LEU A 7 -28.19 -8.45 0.88
CA LEU A 7 -26.80 -8.02 0.67
C LEU A 7 -25.97 -8.12 1.96
N LYS A 8 -26.56 -7.75 3.10
CA LYS A 8 -25.91 -7.94 4.40
C LYS A 8 -25.58 -9.42 4.63
N GLN A 9 -26.55 -10.32 4.46
CA GLN A 9 -26.30 -11.76 4.62
C GLN A 9 -25.22 -12.25 3.65
N ARG A 10 -25.29 -11.86 2.38
CA ARG A 10 -24.33 -12.26 1.36
C ARG A 10 -22.90 -11.82 1.70
N LEU A 11 -22.75 -10.64 2.28
CA LEU A 11 -21.47 -10.15 2.79
C LEU A 11 -20.93 -11.01 3.94
N PHE A 12 -21.77 -11.39 4.90
CA PHE A 12 -21.36 -12.29 6.00
C PHE A 12 -20.93 -13.65 5.45
N ASP A 13 -21.70 -14.23 4.52
CA ASP A 13 -21.35 -15.51 3.88
C ASP A 13 -19.99 -15.42 3.16
N TYR A 14 -19.67 -14.28 2.55
CA TYR A 14 -18.37 -14.03 1.91
C TYR A 14 -17.21 -14.06 2.92
N PHE A 15 -17.36 -13.37 4.06
CA PHE A 15 -16.35 -13.40 5.12
C PHE A 15 -16.26 -14.77 5.81
N ASP A 16 -17.37 -15.49 5.92
CA ASP A 16 -17.37 -16.87 6.44
C ASP A 16 -16.64 -17.82 5.50
N ALA A 17 -16.77 -17.66 4.18
CA ALA A 17 -15.99 -18.43 3.20
C ALA A 17 -14.49 -18.19 3.36
N TRP A 18 -14.06 -16.94 3.60
CA TRP A 18 -12.68 -16.62 3.93
C TRP A 18 -12.22 -17.31 5.21
N ASN A 19 -13.05 -17.29 6.25
CA ASN A 19 -12.76 -17.90 7.55
C ASN A 19 -12.71 -19.43 7.51
N GLN A 20 -13.42 -20.07 6.58
CA GLN A 20 -13.34 -21.50 6.31
C GLN A 20 -12.06 -21.89 5.55
N GLY A 21 -11.42 -20.93 4.89
CA GLY A 21 -10.14 -21.12 4.23
C GLY A 21 -10.23 -21.93 2.92
N ASP A 22 -11.38 -21.94 2.26
CA ASP A 22 -11.55 -22.56 0.93
C ASP A 22 -11.50 -21.50 -0.19
N PRO A 23 -10.42 -21.44 -0.99
CA PRO A 23 -10.29 -20.47 -2.07
C PRO A 23 -11.42 -20.54 -3.10
N LYS A 24 -11.96 -21.72 -3.37
CA LYS A 24 -13.03 -21.89 -4.36
C LYS A 24 -14.34 -21.28 -3.86
N SER A 25 -14.68 -21.52 -2.59
CA SER A 25 -15.85 -20.94 -1.95
C SER A 25 -15.79 -19.42 -1.95
N VAL A 26 -14.63 -18.82 -1.67
CA VAL A 26 -14.45 -17.36 -1.74
C VAL A 26 -14.58 -16.85 -3.17
N ALA A 27 -13.91 -17.50 -4.13
CA ALA A 27 -13.94 -17.08 -5.54
C ALA A 27 -15.36 -17.12 -6.14
N ALA A 28 -16.24 -18.01 -5.66
CA ALA A 28 -17.62 -18.14 -6.14
C ALA A 28 -18.52 -16.91 -5.84
N PHE A 29 -18.05 -15.97 -5.03
CA PHE A 29 -18.74 -14.69 -4.80
C PHE A 29 -18.46 -13.66 -5.90
N PHE A 30 -17.42 -13.84 -6.72
CA PHE A 30 -17.01 -12.88 -7.73
C PHE A 30 -17.64 -13.20 -9.09
N SER A 31 -18.10 -12.15 -9.76
CA SER A 31 -18.43 -12.20 -11.18
C SER A 31 -17.18 -12.42 -12.05
N GLU A 32 -17.37 -12.93 -13.28
CA GLU A 32 -16.26 -13.16 -14.22
C GLU A 32 -15.53 -11.87 -14.60
N ASP A 33 -16.24 -10.74 -14.64
CA ASP A 33 -15.73 -9.40 -14.93
C ASP A 33 -15.37 -8.60 -13.66
N ALA A 34 -15.27 -9.27 -12.51
CA ALA A 34 -14.95 -8.60 -11.25
C ALA A 34 -13.53 -8.01 -11.26
N VAL A 35 -13.39 -6.89 -10.55
CA VAL A 35 -12.11 -6.23 -10.30
C VAL A 35 -11.82 -6.22 -8.80
N TYR A 36 -10.66 -6.74 -8.41
CA TYR A 36 -10.18 -6.66 -7.03
C TYR A 36 -8.99 -5.70 -6.96
N VAL A 37 -9.13 -4.60 -6.24
CA VAL A 37 -8.09 -3.60 -6.01
C VAL A 37 -7.56 -3.74 -4.59
N ASP A 38 -6.34 -4.24 -4.48
CA ASP A 38 -5.58 -4.22 -3.23
C ASP A 38 -4.77 -2.92 -3.17
N THR A 39 -5.32 -1.91 -2.47
CA THR A 39 -4.70 -0.58 -2.42
C THR A 39 -3.36 -0.62 -1.69
N ALA A 40 -3.18 -1.51 -0.70
CA ALA A 40 -1.91 -1.60 0.04
C ALA A 40 -0.79 -2.26 -0.78
N LEU A 41 -1.15 -3.15 -1.72
CA LEU A 41 -0.21 -3.72 -2.68
C LEU A 41 -0.11 -2.89 -3.97
N ASN A 42 -0.96 -1.89 -4.16
CA ASN A 42 -1.14 -1.14 -5.41
C ASN A 42 -1.26 -2.10 -6.61
N LYS A 43 -2.10 -3.12 -6.43
CA LYS A 43 -2.37 -4.16 -7.42
C LYS A 43 -3.84 -4.23 -7.72
N GLU A 44 -4.12 -4.57 -8.96
CA GLU A 44 -5.44 -4.86 -9.47
C GLU A 44 -5.41 -6.26 -10.03
N TYR A 45 -6.46 -7.03 -9.76
CA TYR A 45 -6.66 -8.39 -10.26
C TYR A 45 -8.01 -8.46 -10.94
N GLN A 46 -8.08 -9.10 -12.10
CA GLN A 46 -9.32 -9.25 -12.87
C GLN A 46 -9.62 -10.71 -13.19
N GLY A 47 -10.91 -11.08 -13.12
CA GLY A 47 -11.40 -12.42 -13.48
C GLY A 47 -10.60 -13.55 -12.82
N HIS A 48 -9.95 -14.39 -13.64
CA HIS A 48 -9.18 -15.56 -13.16
C HIS A 48 -8.02 -15.20 -12.22
N GLU A 49 -7.47 -13.98 -12.29
CA GLU A 49 -6.38 -13.54 -11.41
C GLU A 49 -6.84 -13.44 -9.95
N ILE A 50 -8.12 -13.14 -9.72
CA ILE A 50 -8.71 -13.05 -8.38
C ILE A 50 -8.68 -14.41 -7.70
N GLN A 51 -9.03 -15.48 -8.42
CA GLN A 51 -9.00 -16.83 -7.87
C GLN A 51 -7.58 -17.25 -7.47
N GLN A 52 -6.59 -16.93 -8.31
CA GLN A 52 -5.18 -17.21 -8.00
C GLN A 52 -4.72 -16.41 -6.78
N TYR A 53 -5.04 -15.12 -6.71
CA TYR A 53 -4.71 -14.26 -5.57
C TYR A 53 -5.31 -14.78 -4.25
N ILE A 54 -6.58 -15.18 -4.25
CA ILE A 54 -7.24 -15.79 -3.08
C ILE A 54 -6.52 -17.09 -2.68
N SER A 55 -6.18 -17.92 -3.67
CA SER A 55 -5.48 -19.19 -3.44
C SER A 55 -4.09 -18.95 -2.85
N ASP A 56 -3.37 -17.92 -3.29
CA ASP A 56 -2.06 -17.55 -2.75
C ASP A 56 -2.16 -17.11 -1.29
N ILE A 57 -3.22 -16.38 -0.90
CA ILE A 57 -3.45 -15.97 0.49
C ILE A 57 -3.73 -17.19 1.38
N LEU A 58 -4.55 -18.12 0.91
CA LEU A 58 -5.06 -19.24 1.71
C LEU A 58 -4.16 -20.49 1.69
N SER A 59 -3.31 -20.66 0.67
CA SER A 59 -2.45 -21.84 0.51
C SER A 59 -1.27 -21.90 1.49
N SER A 60 -1.03 -20.86 2.28
CA SER A 60 0.01 -20.85 3.31
C SER A 60 -0.39 -21.76 4.47
N SER A 61 0.07 -23.02 4.45
CA SER A 61 -0.25 -24.06 5.44
C SER A 61 0.17 -23.72 6.88
N THR A 62 0.98 -22.69 7.08
CA THR A 62 1.45 -22.21 8.39
C THR A 62 0.60 -21.08 8.96
N ARG A 63 -0.30 -20.49 8.18
CA ARG A 63 -1.07 -19.28 8.54
C ARG A 63 -2.55 -19.59 8.67
N LYS A 64 -3.10 -19.37 9.87
CA LYS A 64 -4.56 -19.33 10.07
C LYS A 64 -5.01 -17.89 10.07
N ILE A 65 -5.93 -17.56 9.17
CA ILE A 65 -6.53 -16.23 9.10
C ILE A 65 -7.95 -16.25 9.68
N LYS A 66 -8.36 -15.14 10.27
CA LYS A 66 -9.73 -14.91 10.71
C LYS A 66 -10.12 -13.46 10.53
N PHE A 67 -11.10 -13.22 9.67
CA PHE A 67 -11.75 -11.94 9.50
C PHE A 67 -12.89 -11.76 10.50
N THR A 68 -12.98 -10.56 11.05
CA THR A 68 -14.07 -10.11 11.91
C THR A 68 -14.52 -8.73 11.44
N ILE A 69 -15.80 -8.57 11.09
CA ILE A 69 -16.37 -7.25 10.81
C ILE A 69 -16.43 -6.46 12.13
N ILE A 70 -15.88 -5.24 12.13
CA ILE A 70 -15.74 -4.40 13.34
C ILE A 70 -17.07 -3.72 13.67
N GLU A 71 -17.71 -3.12 12.66
CA GLU A 71 -18.96 -2.38 12.80
C GLU A 71 -19.99 -2.82 11.76
N ASP A 72 -21.26 -2.46 12.00
CA ASP A 72 -22.34 -2.77 11.09
C ASP A 72 -22.09 -2.14 9.70
N PRO A 73 -22.07 -2.94 8.61
CA PRO A 73 -21.75 -2.44 7.27
C PRO A 73 -22.74 -1.36 6.81
N VAL A 74 -22.20 -0.30 6.20
CA VAL A 74 -22.98 0.76 5.57
C VAL A 74 -23.34 0.33 4.15
N ILE A 75 -24.62 0.09 3.90
CA ILE A 75 -25.13 -0.35 2.59
C ILE A 75 -25.90 0.79 1.94
N ASN A 76 -25.45 1.21 0.76
CA ASN A 76 -26.09 2.21 -0.08
C ASN A 76 -26.31 1.66 -1.50
N GLY A 77 -27.54 1.22 -1.77
CA GLY A 77 -27.87 0.56 -3.03
C GLY A 77 -27.15 -0.78 -3.18
N ASP A 78 -26.30 -0.87 -4.19
CA ASP A 78 -25.47 -2.04 -4.53
C ASP A 78 -24.03 -1.93 -3.99
N VAL A 79 -23.71 -0.87 -3.24
CA VAL A 79 -22.39 -0.64 -2.64
C VAL A 79 -22.45 -0.86 -1.13
N VAL A 80 -21.45 -1.58 -0.62
CA VAL A 80 -21.21 -1.84 0.79
C VAL A 80 -19.89 -1.21 1.19
N PHE A 81 -19.88 -0.45 2.27
CA PHE A 81 -18.68 -0.02 2.97
C PHE A 81 -18.64 -0.70 4.33
N LEU A 82 -17.48 -1.27 4.69
CA LEU A 82 -17.32 -1.95 5.97
C LEU A 82 -15.91 -1.77 6.51
N GLN A 83 -15.77 -1.97 7.81
CA GLN A 83 -14.49 -2.13 8.47
C GLN A 83 -14.36 -3.56 9.00
N SER A 84 -13.21 -4.18 8.81
CA SER A 84 -12.91 -5.54 9.23
C SER A 84 -11.54 -5.59 9.90
N SER A 85 -11.34 -6.58 10.77
CA SER A 85 -10.03 -6.94 11.30
C SER A 85 -9.65 -8.34 10.83
N LEU A 86 -8.43 -8.47 10.33
CA LEU A 86 -7.81 -9.71 9.90
C LEU A 86 -6.82 -10.16 10.97
N ASN A 87 -7.16 -11.25 11.66
CA ASN A 87 -6.28 -11.89 12.62
C ASN A 87 -5.48 -12.99 11.93
N ILE A 88 -4.16 -12.88 11.95
CA ILE A 88 -3.22 -13.82 11.34
C ILE A 88 -2.47 -14.53 12.46
N HIS A 89 -2.54 -15.86 12.45
CA HIS A 89 -1.84 -16.73 13.39
C HIS A 89 -0.81 -17.56 12.62
N SER A 90 0.47 -17.39 12.95
CA SER A 90 1.58 -18.14 12.36
C SER A 90 2.46 -18.72 13.47
N GLY A 91 2.22 -19.98 13.85
CA GLY A 91 2.91 -20.59 14.98
C GLY A 91 2.61 -19.88 16.31
N LYS A 92 3.62 -19.23 16.91
CA LYS A 92 3.49 -18.45 18.16
C LYS A 92 3.12 -16.99 17.90
N ASP A 93 3.29 -16.51 16.68
CA ASP A 93 3.07 -15.12 16.33
C ASP A 93 1.59 -14.87 16.02
N LYS A 94 1.05 -13.80 16.60
CA LYS A 94 -0.31 -13.33 16.38
C LYS A 94 -0.26 -11.88 15.93
N GLN A 95 -0.98 -11.57 14.87
CA GLN A 95 -1.06 -10.23 14.32
C GLN A 95 -2.50 -9.91 13.98
N GLN A 96 -2.88 -8.65 14.15
CA GLN A 96 -4.20 -8.14 13.81
C GLN A 96 -4.01 -6.94 12.91
N LEU A 97 -4.70 -6.95 11.77
CA LEU A 97 -4.69 -5.87 10.80
C LEU A 97 -6.11 -5.34 10.66
N GLU A 98 -6.32 -4.05 10.82
CA GLU A 98 -7.60 -3.43 10.52
C GLU A 98 -7.63 -2.93 9.08
N SER A 99 -8.80 -3.08 8.44
CA SER A 99 -9.05 -2.66 7.07
C SER A 99 -10.43 -2.05 6.90
N ALA A 100 -10.55 -1.15 5.95
CA ALA A 100 -11.80 -0.70 5.37
C ALA A 100 -11.94 -1.25 3.94
N GLU A 101 -13.12 -1.71 3.58
CA GLU A 101 -13.39 -2.26 2.25
C GLU A 101 -14.61 -1.57 1.64
N LEU A 102 -14.51 -1.26 0.35
CA LEU A 102 -15.64 -0.88 -0.48
C LEU A 102 -15.92 -2.04 -1.44
N ILE A 103 -17.11 -2.62 -1.34
CA ILE A 103 -17.54 -3.76 -2.14
C ILE A 103 -18.76 -3.36 -2.96
N LYS A 104 -18.68 -3.52 -4.28
CA LYS A 104 -19.82 -3.33 -5.18
C LYS A 104 -20.36 -4.67 -5.63
N PHE A 105 -21.68 -4.80 -5.54
CA PHE A 105 -22.43 -5.97 -5.97
C PHE A 105 -23.19 -5.72 -7.27
N LYS A 106 -23.46 -6.79 -8.01
CA LYS A 106 -24.45 -6.84 -9.09
C LYS A 106 -25.32 -8.07 -8.84
N GLY A 107 -26.49 -7.86 -8.24
CA GLY A 107 -27.26 -8.98 -7.69
C GLY A 107 -26.56 -9.56 -6.46
N GLU A 108 -26.22 -10.84 -6.49
CA GLU A 108 -25.53 -11.56 -5.39
C GLU A 108 -24.02 -11.74 -5.65
N GLN A 109 -23.54 -11.25 -6.80
CA GLN A 109 -22.15 -11.36 -7.23
C GLN A 109 -21.40 -10.06 -6.92
N ILE A 110 -20.16 -10.18 -6.49
CA ILE A 110 -19.21 -9.09 -6.30
C ILE A 110 -18.64 -8.74 -7.68
N VAL A 111 -18.75 -7.46 -8.04
CA VAL A 111 -18.17 -6.91 -9.28
C VAL A 111 -16.97 -6.03 -9.02
N MET A 112 -16.83 -5.51 -7.80
CA MET A 112 -15.64 -4.76 -7.42
C MET A 112 -15.38 -4.86 -5.92
N ILE A 113 -14.11 -5.01 -5.55
CA ILE A 113 -13.62 -4.77 -4.19
C ILE A 113 -12.48 -3.76 -4.28
N GLN A 114 -12.49 -2.79 -3.37
CA GLN A 114 -11.34 -1.95 -3.09
C GLN A 114 -11.03 -2.00 -1.59
N THR A 115 -9.86 -2.54 -1.25
CA THR A 115 -9.42 -2.67 0.14
C THR A 115 -8.48 -1.55 0.53
N TYR A 116 -8.60 -1.09 1.78
CA TYR A 116 -7.73 -0.11 2.43
C TYR A 116 -7.34 -0.70 3.78
N TYR A 117 -6.05 -0.82 4.08
CA TYR A 117 -5.61 -1.20 5.42
C TYR A 117 -5.33 0.06 6.24
N ASN A 118 -5.50 0.01 7.56
CA ASN A 118 -5.17 1.12 8.44
C ASN A 118 -3.71 1.55 8.18
N LEU A 119 -3.57 2.79 7.68
CA LEU A 119 -2.29 3.45 7.40
C LEU A 119 -1.69 4.10 8.65
N ASP A 120 -2.35 3.96 9.81
CA ASP A 120 -2.00 4.62 11.06
C ASP A 120 -1.19 3.73 12.02
N GLU A 121 -1.06 2.42 11.75
CA GLU A 121 -0.11 1.55 12.45
C GLU A 121 0.88 0.95 11.47
N GLN A 122 2.15 0.97 11.87
CA GLN A 122 3.25 0.36 11.15
C GLN A 122 3.01 -1.15 11.02
N ILE A 123 2.44 -1.59 9.90
CA ILE A 123 2.58 -2.97 9.48
C ILE A 123 4.00 -3.10 8.95
N GLU A 124 4.91 -3.64 9.75
CA GLU A 124 6.27 -3.91 9.31
C GLU A 124 6.23 -4.83 8.06
N PRO A 125 6.78 -4.41 6.90
CA PRO A 125 6.62 -5.11 5.62
C PRO A 125 7.20 -6.53 5.57
N HIS A 126 8.05 -6.91 6.52
CA HIS A 126 8.74 -8.20 6.53
C HIS A 126 7.82 -9.40 6.80
N LEU A 127 6.55 -9.17 7.14
CA LEU A 127 5.56 -10.18 7.53
C LEU A 127 5.02 -11.02 6.36
N PHE A 128 5.15 -10.53 5.12
CA PHE A 128 4.56 -11.20 3.95
C PHE A 128 5.56 -11.71 2.91
N GLU A 129 6.86 -11.40 3.01
CA GLU A 129 7.74 -11.63 1.86
C GLU A 129 9.13 -12.21 2.17
N LYS A 130 9.47 -12.59 3.41
CA LYS A 130 10.81 -13.15 3.69
C LYS A 130 11.09 -14.43 2.89
N ASP A 131 10.07 -15.26 2.63
CA ASP A 131 10.23 -16.52 1.91
C ASP A 131 10.16 -16.42 0.38
N LYS A 132 9.69 -15.29 -0.19
CA LYS A 132 9.58 -15.14 -1.66
C LYS A 132 10.93 -14.83 -2.32
N TYR A 133 11.85 -14.24 -1.55
CA TYR A 133 13.13 -13.73 -2.04
C TYR A 133 14.34 -14.62 -1.73
N THR A 134 14.16 -15.69 -0.95
CA THR A 134 15.19 -16.73 -0.72
C THR A 134 15.66 -17.40 -2.02
N LYS A 135 14.91 -17.26 -3.11
CA LYS A 135 15.24 -17.74 -4.47
C LYS A 135 15.69 -16.64 -5.44
N SER A 136 15.90 -15.41 -4.99
CA SER A 136 16.28 -14.28 -5.85
C SER A 136 17.64 -14.43 -6.52
N GLY A 137 18.51 -15.27 -5.93
CA GLY A 137 19.87 -15.50 -6.41
C GLY A 137 20.84 -14.34 -6.13
N LEU A 138 20.42 -13.33 -5.35
CA LEU A 138 21.30 -12.22 -4.96
C LEU A 138 22.09 -12.58 -3.71
N ASP A 139 23.42 -12.47 -3.80
CA ASP A 139 24.29 -12.49 -2.62
C ASP A 139 24.44 -11.09 -1.99
N GLN A 140 25.04 -11.04 -0.80
CA GLN A 140 25.21 -9.79 -0.05
C GLN A 140 26.09 -8.77 -0.79
N THR A 141 27.06 -9.22 -1.58
CA THR A 141 27.94 -8.32 -2.35
C THR A 141 27.13 -7.63 -3.43
N GLN A 142 26.33 -8.38 -4.17
CA GLN A 142 25.43 -7.85 -5.20
C GLN A 142 24.40 -6.90 -4.61
N ILE A 143 23.80 -7.24 -3.47
CA ILE A 143 22.87 -6.36 -2.75
C ILE A 143 23.54 -5.03 -2.43
N ASN A 144 24.73 -5.06 -1.82
CA ASN A 144 25.45 -3.84 -1.46
C ASN A 144 25.81 -2.99 -2.69
N THR A 145 26.25 -3.62 -3.79
CA THR A 145 26.51 -2.92 -5.05
C THR A 145 25.26 -2.24 -5.59
N ILE A 146 24.11 -2.93 -5.58
CA ILE A 146 22.86 -2.35 -6.07
C ILE A 146 22.39 -1.20 -5.16
N LYS A 147 22.52 -1.32 -3.83
CA LYS A 147 22.21 -0.23 -2.89
C LYS A 147 22.99 1.03 -3.20
N SER A 148 24.31 0.94 -3.37
CA SER A 148 25.14 2.09 -3.73
C SER A 148 24.73 2.71 -5.06
N ARG A 149 24.29 1.89 -6.04
CA ARG A 149 23.77 2.38 -7.32
C ARG A 149 22.41 3.07 -7.16
N ILE A 150 21.51 2.55 -6.31
CA ILE A 150 20.25 3.18 -5.96
C ILE A 150 20.52 4.56 -5.34
N GLU A 151 21.38 4.63 -4.34
CA GLU A 151 21.72 5.88 -3.65
C GLU A 151 22.32 6.91 -4.62
N ALA A 152 23.31 6.51 -5.43
CA ALA A 152 23.90 7.38 -6.43
C ALA A 152 22.87 7.88 -7.46
N LEU A 153 21.99 7.00 -7.95
CA LEU A 153 20.94 7.36 -8.90
C LEU A 153 19.95 8.36 -8.29
N MET A 154 19.57 8.15 -7.04
CA MET A 154 18.65 9.04 -6.33
C MET A 154 19.28 10.39 -6.06
N GLU A 155 20.59 10.46 -5.76
CA GLU A 155 21.27 11.72 -5.49
C GLU A 155 21.64 12.51 -6.76
N GLN A 156 22.01 11.83 -7.84
CA GLN A 156 22.53 12.48 -9.05
C GLN A 156 21.44 12.80 -10.07
N ASP A 157 20.56 11.84 -10.34
CA ASP A 157 19.57 11.96 -11.42
C ASP A 157 18.18 12.33 -10.88
N GLU A 158 17.98 12.26 -9.57
CA GLU A 158 16.75 12.61 -8.86
C GLU A 158 15.45 12.11 -9.52
N PRO A 159 15.37 10.83 -9.96
CA PRO A 159 14.22 10.33 -10.73
C PRO A 159 12.91 10.42 -9.94
N PHE A 160 12.99 10.47 -8.60
CA PHE A 160 11.85 10.66 -7.70
C PHE A 160 11.06 11.94 -7.99
N ARG A 161 11.67 12.96 -8.63
CA ARG A 161 10.95 14.18 -9.03
C ARG A 161 9.90 13.93 -10.09
N ARG A 162 9.99 12.83 -10.85
CA ARG A 162 8.97 12.44 -11.82
C ARG A 162 7.75 11.87 -11.07
N PRO A 163 6.58 12.54 -11.06
CA PRO A 163 5.43 12.06 -10.26
C PRO A 163 4.89 10.72 -10.75
N SER A 164 5.06 10.41 -12.04
CA SER A 164 4.65 9.17 -12.69
C SER A 164 5.64 8.01 -12.57
N LEU A 165 6.77 8.19 -11.85
CA LEU A 165 7.80 7.15 -11.71
C LEU A 165 7.22 5.87 -11.09
N LYS A 166 7.42 4.74 -11.77
CA LYS A 166 7.02 3.41 -11.32
C LYS A 166 8.23 2.58 -10.91
N LEU A 167 7.99 1.54 -10.11
CA LEU A 167 9.04 0.60 -9.68
C LEU A 167 9.75 -0.08 -10.87
N GLN A 168 9.00 -0.37 -11.94
CA GLN A 168 9.57 -0.93 -13.17
C GLN A 168 10.58 0.03 -13.81
N ASP A 169 10.22 1.30 -13.96
CA ASP A 169 11.11 2.32 -14.53
C ASP A 169 12.42 2.42 -13.75
N LEU A 170 12.34 2.45 -12.40
CA LEU A 170 13.54 2.57 -11.57
C LEU A 170 14.42 1.32 -11.67
N ALA A 171 13.81 0.13 -11.80
CA ALA A 171 14.54 -1.11 -12.01
C ALA A 171 15.26 -1.11 -13.37
N GLU A 172 14.63 -0.59 -14.41
CA GLU A 172 15.24 -0.42 -15.74
C GLU A 172 16.40 0.58 -15.72
N MET A 173 16.27 1.71 -15.02
CA MET A 173 17.37 2.67 -14.84
C MET A 173 18.58 2.07 -14.11
N LEU A 174 18.34 1.08 -13.25
CA LEU A 174 19.36 0.35 -12.52
C LEU A 174 19.83 -0.93 -13.24
N ASP A 175 19.31 -1.24 -14.43
CA ASP A 175 19.58 -2.48 -15.17
C ASP A 175 19.43 -3.74 -14.27
N ILE A 176 18.34 -3.78 -13.49
CA ILE A 176 18.00 -4.92 -12.63
C ILE A 176 16.56 -5.36 -12.85
N ARG A 177 16.23 -6.56 -12.38
CA ARG A 177 14.85 -7.03 -12.41
C ARG A 177 14.02 -6.30 -11.37
N ARG A 178 12.77 -5.98 -11.71
CA ARG A 178 11.81 -5.33 -10.80
C ARG A 178 11.66 -6.02 -9.45
N ASN A 179 11.69 -7.36 -9.42
CA ASN A 179 11.59 -8.12 -8.18
C ASN A 179 12.84 -7.98 -7.30
N HIS A 180 14.03 -7.83 -7.88
CA HIS A 180 15.26 -7.53 -7.15
C HIS A 180 15.20 -6.15 -6.51
N LEU A 181 14.71 -5.14 -7.22
CA LEU A 181 14.51 -3.81 -6.64
C LEU A 181 13.49 -3.86 -5.49
N SER A 182 12.35 -4.52 -5.68
CA SER A 182 11.34 -4.69 -4.64
C SER A 182 11.92 -5.36 -3.38
N GLN A 183 12.70 -6.43 -3.56
CA GLN A 183 13.37 -7.13 -2.49
C GLN A 183 14.32 -6.22 -1.71
N ILE A 184 15.16 -5.46 -2.42
CA ILE A 184 16.16 -4.59 -1.80
C ILE A 184 15.45 -3.48 -1.02
N LEU A 185 14.47 -2.81 -1.60
CA LEU A 185 13.71 -1.77 -0.89
C LEU A 185 13.06 -2.31 0.39
N ASN A 186 12.43 -3.49 0.30
CA ASN A 186 11.77 -4.11 1.45
C ASN A 186 12.77 -4.60 2.52
N ASN A 187 13.86 -5.27 2.14
CA ASN A 187 14.76 -5.93 3.09
C ASN A 187 15.85 -4.99 3.63
N GLU A 188 16.36 -4.09 2.79
CA GLU A 188 17.52 -3.26 3.13
C GLU A 188 17.11 -1.87 3.61
N TYR A 189 16.05 -1.31 3.02
CA TYR A 189 15.55 0.01 3.39
C TYR A 189 14.31 -0.07 4.28
N GLN A 190 13.71 -1.26 4.47
CA GLN A 190 12.45 -1.45 5.21
C GLN A 190 11.33 -0.53 4.71
N MET A 191 11.32 -0.26 3.40
CA MET A 191 10.40 0.68 2.76
C MET A 191 9.74 0.07 1.53
N LYS A 192 8.44 0.33 1.36
CA LYS A 192 7.78 0.13 0.07
C LYS A 192 8.28 1.18 -0.92
N PHE A 193 8.13 0.90 -2.22
CA PHE A 193 8.58 1.80 -3.29
C PHE A 193 8.08 3.25 -3.15
N PHE A 194 6.80 3.46 -2.89
CA PHE A 194 6.27 4.83 -2.76
C PHE A 194 6.72 5.51 -1.48
N ASP A 195 6.93 4.79 -0.38
CA ASP A 195 7.50 5.36 0.84
C ASP A 195 8.96 5.76 0.62
N PHE A 196 9.72 4.93 -0.10
CA PHE A 196 11.08 5.25 -0.53
C PHE A 196 11.12 6.52 -1.38
N LEU A 197 10.27 6.65 -2.42
CA LEU A 197 10.20 7.89 -3.20
C LEU A 197 9.80 9.09 -2.35
N ASN A 198 8.74 8.94 -1.53
CA ASN A 198 8.22 10.02 -0.71
C ASN A 198 9.24 10.50 0.33
N HIS A 199 10.11 9.63 0.82
CA HIS A 199 11.23 10.01 1.66
C HIS A 199 12.14 11.01 0.93
N TYR A 200 12.64 10.68 -0.27
CA TYR A 200 13.49 11.59 -1.05
C TYR A 200 12.77 12.89 -1.45
N ARG A 201 11.50 12.82 -1.85
CA ARG A 201 10.69 14.00 -2.18
C ARG A 201 10.54 14.91 -0.97
N LEU A 202 10.27 14.36 0.21
CA LEU A 202 10.14 15.15 1.44
C LEU A 202 11.47 15.78 1.84
N GLN A 203 12.57 15.02 1.80
CA GLN A 203 13.91 15.55 2.07
C GLN A 203 14.26 16.70 1.12
N THR A 204 13.91 16.56 -0.16
CA THR A 204 14.10 17.59 -1.17
C THR A 204 13.28 18.85 -0.88
N PHE A 205 12.00 18.68 -0.50
CA PHE A 205 11.14 19.78 -0.08
C PHE A 205 11.76 20.52 1.12
N LEU A 206 12.19 19.79 2.14
CA LEU A 206 12.79 20.36 3.34
C LEU A 206 14.08 21.11 2.99
N LYS A 207 14.98 20.55 2.17
CA LYS A 207 16.19 21.24 1.71
C LYS A 207 15.86 22.54 0.97
N ALA A 208 14.89 22.50 0.05
CA ALA A 208 14.46 23.68 -0.69
C ALA A 208 13.85 24.74 0.22
N LEU A 209 13.10 24.32 1.24
CA LEU A 209 12.51 25.21 2.24
C LEU A 209 13.57 25.95 3.06
N HIS A 210 14.61 25.26 3.53
CA HIS A 210 15.70 25.87 4.32
C HIS A 210 16.58 26.83 3.51
N ASN A 211 16.65 26.66 2.19
CA ASN A 211 17.48 27.49 1.31
C ASN A 211 16.77 28.75 0.79
N ARG A 212 15.47 28.93 1.04
CA ARG A 212 14.72 30.11 0.58
C ARG A 212 14.62 31.17 1.68
N PRO A 213 14.64 32.47 1.34
CA PRO A 213 14.34 33.54 2.28
C PRO A 213 12.87 33.44 2.74
N GLU A 214 12.63 33.77 4.02
CA GLU A 214 11.37 33.50 4.73
C GLU A 214 10.11 34.16 4.14
N THR A 215 10.28 35.15 3.25
CA THR A 215 9.19 36.00 2.75
C THR A 215 8.50 35.49 1.49
N ASP A 216 9.03 34.45 0.80
CA ASP A 216 8.53 33.98 -0.51
C ASP A 216 8.38 32.45 -0.60
N ILE A 217 7.84 31.83 0.45
CA ILE A 217 7.63 30.38 0.49
C ILE A 217 6.27 30.00 -0.11
N ASN A 218 6.28 29.55 -1.37
CA ASN A 218 5.14 28.88 -1.97
C ASN A 218 5.21 27.36 -1.73
N ILE A 219 4.50 26.90 -0.69
CA ILE A 219 4.48 25.47 -0.28
C ILE A 219 4.05 24.55 -1.42
N THR A 220 3.06 24.97 -2.21
CA THR A 220 2.49 24.12 -3.27
C THR A 220 3.48 23.96 -4.43
N GLU A 221 4.13 25.05 -4.82
CA GLU A 221 5.19 25.02 -5.84
C GLU A 221 6.36 24.15 -5.39
N LEU A 222 6.87 24.35 -4.17
CA LEU A 222 7.96 23.52 -3.62
C LEU A 222 7.59 22.03 -3.56
N ALA A 223 6.34 21.71 -3.23
CA ALA A 223 5.87 20.33 -3.23
C ALA A 223 5.87 19.73 -4.65
N TYR A 224 5.40 20.48 -5.65
CA TYR A 224 5.42 20.03 -7.04
C TYR A 224 6.84 19.89 -7.58
N ASP A 225 7.72 20.85 -7.31
CA ASP A 225 9.15 20.79 -7.70
C ASP A 225 9.86 19.59 -7.06
N SER A 226 9.43 19.21 -5.85
CA SER A 226 9.94 18.04 -5.16
C SER A 226 9.40 16.71 -5.69
N GLY A 227 8.44 16.72 -6.63
CA GLY A 227 7.94 15.54 -7.33
C GLY A 227 6.62 14.97 -6.85
N PHE A 228 5.88 15.68 -5.99
CA PHE A 228 4.53 15.25 -5.61
C PHE A 228 3.54 15.48 -6.76
N SER A 229 2.59 14.56 -6.95
CA SER A 229 1.56 14.68 -7.99
C SER A 229 0.40 15.60 -7.61
N SER A 230 0.19 15.84 -6.32
CA SER A 230 -0.84 16.75 -5.80
C SER A 230 -0.48 17.30 -4.43
N SER A 231 -0.98 18.49 -4.11
CA SER A 231 -0.84 19.07 -2.77
C SER A 231 -1.47 18.18 -1.71
N SER A 232 -2.63 17.55 -1.96
CA SER A 232 -3.28 16.66 -0.99
C SER A 232 -2.40 15.48 -0.58
N VAL A 233 -1.71 14.85 -1.53
CA VAL A 233 -0.75 13.77 -1.23
C VAL A 233 0.43 14.32 -0.43
N PHE A 234 0.99 15.47 -0.86
CA PHE A 234 2.08 16.12 -0.12
C PHE A 234 1.71 16.41 1.34
N TYR A 235 0.57 17.07 1.60
CA TYR A 235 0.15 17.42 2.96
C TYR A 235 -0.04 16.19 3.85
N LYS A 236 -0.58 15.10 3.29
CA LYS A 236 -0.73 13.82 4.01
C LYS A 236 0.64 13.24 4.37
N ILE A 237 1.55 13.15 3.40
CA ILE A 237 2.90 12.62 3.61
C ILE A 237 3.68 13.48 4.59
N PHE A 238 3.68 14.81 4.40
CA PHE A 238 4.38 15.74 5.28
C PHE A 238 3.91 15.58 6.73
N LYS A 239 2.60 15.63 6.96
CA LYS A 239 2.03 15.46 8.31
C LYS A 239 2.38 14.10 8.91
N ARG A 240 2.40 13.03 8.10
CA ARG A 240 2.81 11.69 8.55
C ARG A 240 4.26 11.63 9.02
N TYR A 241 5.17 12.37 8.38
CA TYR A 241 6.61 12.31 8.70
C TYR A 241 7.06 13.38 9.71
N GLN A 242 6.32 14.47 9.85
CA GLN A 242 6.69 15.61 10.70
C GLN A 242 5.72 15.84 11.87
N ASP A 243 4.65 15.04 11.97
CA ASP A 243 3.54 15.13 12.93
C ASP A 243 2.74 16.45 12.94
N ILE A 244 3.18 17.44 12.17
CA ILE A 244 2.55 18.76 12.02
C ILE A 244 2.34 19.10 10.55
N SER A 245 1.45 20.06 10.27
CA SER A 245 1.24 20.52 8.90
C SER A 245 2.45 21.31 8.36
N PRO A 246 2.67 21.36 7.03
CA PRO A 246 3.71 22.20 6.43
C PRO A 246 3.66 23.66 6.88
N ARG A 247 2.45 24.21 7.05
CA ARG A 247 2.25 25.60 7.50
C ARG A 247 2.69 25.80 8.95
N GLU A 248 2.35 24.87 9.83
CA GLU A 248 2.78 24.91 11.23
C GLU A 248 4.30 24.74 11.33
N TYR A 249 4.88 23.83 10.54
CA TYR A 249 6.32 23.64 10.47
C TYR A 249 7.05 24.94 10.08
N ILE A 250 6.59 25.60 9.01
CA ILE A 250 7.16 26.88 8.54
C ILE A 250 7.03 27.98 9.60
N LYS A 251 5.89 28.05 10.29
CA LYS A 251 5.71 29.00 11.38
C LYS A 251 6.69 28.74 12.53
N ASN A 252 6.95 27.48 12.86
CA ASN A 252 7.84 27.10 13.95
C ASN A 252 9.31 27.46 13.65
N ILE A 253 9.77 27.28 12.41
CA ILE A 253 11.13 27.68 12.00
C ILE A 253 11.32 29.22 11.99
N GLN A 254 10.28 29.97 11.61
CA GLN A 254 10.27 31.45 11.63
C GLN A 254 10.17 32.02 13.05
N SER A 255 9.53 31.29 13.99
CA SER A 255 9.42 31.75 15.38
C SER A 255 10.65 31.43 16.23
N SER A 256 11.57 30.61 15.70
CA SER A 256 12.78 30.13 16.39
C SER A 256 14.07 30.78 15.85
N SER A 257 13.95 31.69 14.88
CA SER A 257 15.02 32.49 14.27
C SER A 257 14.93 33.94 14.74
#